data_AF-A0A2T0XKZ5-F1
#
_entry.id   AF-A0A2T0XKZ5-F1
#
_cell.length_a   1.000
_cell.length_b   1.000
_cell.length_c   1.000
_cell.angle_alpha   90.00
_cell.angle_beta   90.00
_cell.angle_gamma   90.00
#
_symmetry.space_group_name_H-M   'P 1'
#
loop_
_entity.id
_entity.type
_entity.pdbx_description
1 polymer ?
#
loop_
_entity_poly.entity_id
_entity_poly.type
_entity_poly.pdbx_seq_one_letter_code
_entity_poly.pdbx_strand_id
1 'polypeptide(L)'
;MPIITIHKNGQIQTGEVKNNANLVVCAGIKKFPYPHLKYGCGMGKCCKCACRVIAGQEHLPEPNWKELKLLGDRIDLGFRLMCQLWVSHDLEIEQNDLV
;
A
#
# COMPACT_ATOMS: atom_id res chain seq x y z
N MET A 1 -16.10 6.15 -4.54
CA MET A 1 -14.87 6.40 -3.76
C MET A 1 -14.32 5.04 -3.41
N PRO A 2 -13.03 4.75 -3.66
CA PRO A 2 -12.46 3.45 -3.33
C PRO A 2 -12.50 3.14 -1.84
N ILE A 3 -12.83 1.90 -1.49
CA ILE A 3 -12.75 1.34 -0.15
C ILE A 3 -11.39 0.65 -0.01
N ILE A 4 -10.64 1.03 1.02
CA ILE A 4 -9.34 0.43 1.32
C ILE A 4 -9.45 -0.32 2.64
N THR A 5 -9.05 -1.59 2.62
CA THR A 5 -9.00 -2.46 3.80
C THR A 5 -7.56 -2.81 4.12
N ILE A 6 -7.16 -2.58 5.37
CA ILE A 6 -5.79 -2.79 5.85
C ILE A 6 -5.80 -3.82 6.97
N HIS A 7 -5.06 -4.91 6.76
CA HIS A 7 -4.75 -5.92 7.76
C HIS A 7 -3.41 -5.60 8.40
N LYS A 8 -3.40 -5.44 9.72
CA LYS A 8 -2.16 -5.15 10.46
C LYS A 8 -2.25 -5.63 11.90
N ASN A 9 -1.32 -6.51 12.28
CA ASN A 9 -1.18 -7.01 13.66
C ASN A 9 -2.51 -7.56 14.22
N GLY A 10 -3.24 -8.32 13.39
CA GLY A 10 -4.55 -8.90 13.75
C GLY A 10 -5.72 -7.92 13.78
N GLN A 11 -5.50 -6.64 13.45
CA GLN A 11 -6.57 -5.65 13.30
C GLN A 11 -6.88 -5.42 11.82
N ILE A 12 -8.15 -5.18 11.53
CA ILE A 12 -8.65 -4.83 10.21
C ILE A 12 -9.23 -3.42 10.27
N GLN A 13 -8.75 -2.52 9.41
CA GLN A 13 -9.31 -1.18 9.27
C GLN A 13 -9.76 -0.95 7.83
N THR A 14 -11.01 -0.54 7.70
CA THR A 14 -11.63 -0.21 6.42
C THR A 14 -11.98 1.27 6.40
N GLY A 15 -11.72 1.93 5.28
CA GLY A 15 -12.07 3.33 5.10
C GLY A 15 -12.06 3.75 3.64
N GLU A 16 -12.80 4.82 3.36
CA GLU A 16 -12.89 5.39 2.01
C GLU A 16 -11.76 6.37 1.75
N VAL A 17 -11.25 6.37 0.52
CA VAL A 17 -10.32 7.38 0.02
C VAL A 17 -10.90 8.07 -1.21
N LYS A 18 -10.35 9.24 -1.55
CA LYS A 18 -10.70 9.89 -2.81
C LYS A 18 -10.26 9.02 -3.98
N ASN A 19 -10.96 9.11 -5.10
CA ASN A 19 -10.50 8.50 -6.34
C ASN A 19 -9.11 9.04 -6.70
N ASN A 20 -8.23 8.17 -7.22
CA ASN A 20 -6.85 8.50 -7.53
C ASN A 20 -6.09 9.05 -6.30
N ALA A 21 -6.15 8.34 -5.17
CA ALA A 21 -5.46 8.73 -3.93
C ALA A 21 -4.17 7.92 -3.73
N ASN A 22 -3.12 8.57 -3.22
CA ASN A 22 -1.92 7.88 -2.76
C ASN A 22 -2.01 7.65 -1.24
N LEU A 23 -2.02 6.39 -0.81
CA LEU A 23 -2.24 6.02 0.59
C LEU A 23 -1.17 6.56 1.54
N VAL A 24 0.07 6.66 1.08
CA VAL A 24 1.18 7.21 1.89
C VAL A 24 1.06 8.73 2.03
N VAL A 25 0.66 9.43 0.97
CA VAL A 25 0.37 10.88 1.06
C VAL A 25 -0.79 11.14 2.01
N CYS A 26 -1.89 10.38 1.89
CA CYS A 26 -3.04 10.48 2.79
C CYS A 26 -2.63 10.28 4.25
N ALA A 27 -1.85 9.24 4.55
CA ALA A 27 -1.34 8.99 5.88
C ALA A 27 -0.42 10.13 6.38
N GLY A 28 0.43 10.67 5.50
CA GLY A 28 1.33 11.80 5.81
C GLY A 28 0.61 13.08 6.22
N ILE A 29 -0.58 13.34 5.66
CA ILE A 29 -1.45 14.46 6.04
C ILE A 29 -2.49 14.09 7.11
N LYS A 30 -2.27 12.99 7.85
CA LYS A 30 -3.12 12.49 8.94
C LYS A 30 -4.58 12.21 8.53
N LYS A 31 -4.80 11.85 7.26
CA LYS A 31 -6.07 11.27 6.80
C LYS A 31 -5.97 9.76 6.79
N PHE A 32 -7.10 9.07 6.76
CA PHE A 32 -7.12 7.63 6.52
C PHE A 32 -6.24 7.30 5.30
N PRO A 33 -5.26 6.37 5.40
CA PRO A 33 -5.13 5.32 6.42
C PRO A 33 -4.24 5.61 7.66
N TYR A 34 -3.96 6.86 8.04
CA TYR A 34 -3.30 7.15 9.31
C TYR A 34 -4.16 6.72 10.52
N PRO A 35 -3.59 6.13 11.60
CA PRO A 35 -2.19 5.71 11.81
C PRO A 35 -1.92 4.24 11.39
N HIS A 36 -2.84 3.63 10.64
CA HIS A 36 -2.86 2.21 10.33
C HIS A 36 -1.82 1.79 9.27
N LEU A 37 -1.42 2.68 8.36
CA LEU A 37 -0.36 2.39 7.38
C LEU A 37 1.03 2.89 7.85
N LYS A 38 2.02 1.98 7.96
CA LYS A 38 3.43 2.35 8.11
C LYS A 38 3.98 2.86 6.79
N TYR A 39 4.77 3.92 6.86
CA TYR A 39 5.48 4.49 5.74
C TYR A 39 6.83 5.08 6.16
N GLY A 40 7.62 5.51 5.18
CA GLY A 40 8.94 6.09 5.39
C GLY A 40 9.20 7.20 4.38
N CYS A 41 10.09 6.94 3.40
CA CYS A 41 10.55 7.98 2.49
C CYS A 41 9.49 8.56 1.52
N GLY A 42 8.38 7.86 1.28
CA GLY A 42 7.34 8.31 0.34
C GLY A 42 7.74 8.35 -1.15
N MET A 43 8.95 7.90 -1.50
CA MET A 43 9.52 8.14 -2.84
C MET A 43 10.18 6.91 -3.50
N GLY A 44 9.94 5.71 -2.96
CA GLY A 44 10.50 4.46 -3.47
C GLY A 44 12.01 4.33 -3.24
N LYS A 45 12.49 4.73 -2.06
CA LYS A 45 13.89 4.57 -1.59
C LYS A 45 14.04 3.65 -0.37
N CYS A 46 12.93 3.12 0.15
CA CYS A 46 12.90 2.19 1.28
C CYS A 46 11.68 1.26 1.17
N CYS A 47 11.61 0.20 1.98
CA CYS A 47 10.52 -0.77 1.97
C CYS A 47 9.52 -0.62 3.14
N LYS A 48 9.56 0.48 3.89
CA LYS A 48 8.69 0.68 5.07
C LYS A 48 7.19 0.72 4.75
N CYS A 49 6.81 1.08 3.52
CA CYS A 49 5.43 1.06 3.05
C CYS A 49 5.11 -0.19 2.20
N ALA A 50 5.93 -1.23 2.28
CA ALA A 50 5.65 -2.48 1.57
C ALA A 50 4.41 -3.14 2.20
N CYS A 51 3.46 -3.52 1.36
CA CYS A 51 2.27 -4.27 1.76
C CYS A 51 2.06 -5.39 0.75
N ARG A 52 1.53 -6.53 1.21
CA ARG A 52 1.05 -7.59 0.32
C ARG A 52 -0.37 -7.23 -0.11
N VAL A 53 -0.65 -7.25 -1.40
CA VAL A 53 -2.01 -7.06 -1.92
C VAL A 53 -2.77 -8.37 -1.76
N ILE A 54 -3.91 -8.30 -1.09
CA ILE A 54 -4.81 -9.43 -0.84
C ILE A 54 -5.92 -9.48 -1.89
N ALA A 55 -6.45 -8.32 -2.29
CA ALA A 55 -7.46 -8.17 -3.34
C ALA A 55 -7.30 -6.84 -4.10
N GLY A 56 -7.71 -6.80 -5.36
CA GLY A 56 -7.66 -5.61 -6.23
C GLY A 56 -6.35 -5.42 -6.99
N GLN A 57 -5.48 -6.44 -7.04
CA GLN A 57 -4.19 -6.37 -7.73
C GLN A 57 -4.33 -6.20 -9.25
N GLU A 58 -5.35 -6.81 -9.85
CA GLU A 58 -5.68 -6.77 -11.28
C GLU A 58 -5.97 -5.34 -11.80
N HIS A 59 -6.28 -4.41 -10.89
CA HIS A 59 -6.53 -3.01 -11.19
C HIS A 59 -5.31 -2.12 -10.98
N LEU A 60 -4.20 -2.67 -10.46
CA LEU A 60 -2.97 -1.93 -10.25
C LEU A 60 -2.11 -1.92 -11.51
N PRO A 61 -1.35 -0.85 -11.76
CA PRO A 61 -0.34 -0.87 -12.80
C PRO A 61 0.76 -1.89 -12.47
N GLU A 62 1.45 -2.33 -13.50
CA GLU A 62 2.66 -3.15 -13.37
C GLU A 62 3.67 -2.53 -12.38
N PRO A 63 4.40 -3.35 -11.60
CA PRO A 63 5.44 -2.87 -10.71
C PRO A 63 6.47 -2.01 -11.44
N ASN A 64 6.74 -0.82 -10.93
CA ASN A 64 7.73 0.05 -11.55
C ASN A 64 9.16 -0.38 -11.18
N TRP A 65 10.16 0.17 -11.87
CA TRP A 65 11.57 -0.21 -11.66
C TRP A 65 12.06 -0.06 -10.21
N LYS A 66 11.52 0.89 -9.43
CA LYS A 66 11.90 1.08 -8.03
C LYS A 66 11.34 -0.04 -7.16
N GLU A 67 10.11 -0.47 -7.45
CA GLU A 67 9.48 -1.62 -6.78
C GLU A 67 10.27 -2.88 -7.10
N LEU A 68 10.54 -3.16 -8.37
CA LEU A 68 11.33 -4.31 -8.80
C LEU A 68 12.70 -4.35 -8.10
N LYS A 69 13.39 -3.20 -8.06
CA LYS A 69 14.71 -3.09 -7.41
C LYS A 69 14.68 -3.30 -5.89
N LEU A 70 13.64 -2.82 -5.20
CA LEU A 70 13.57 -2.83 -3.73
C LEU A 70 12.89 -4.08 -3.15
N LEU A 71 11.94 -4.66 -3.88
CA LEU A 71 11.16 -5.81 -3.45
C LEU A 71 11.66 -7.13 -4.03
N GLY A 72 12.30 -7.12 -5.21
CA GLY A 72 12.81 -8.33 -5.86
C GLY A 72 11.73 -9.40 -6.00
N ASP A 73 12.06 -10.64 -5.65
CA ASP A 73 11.16 -11.81 -5.70
C ASP A 73 9.86 -11.64 -4.90
N ARG A 74 9.81 -10.68 -3.97
CA ARG A 74 8.58 -10.39 -3.21
C ARG A 74 7.49 -9.79 -4.06
N ILE A 75 7.82 -9.23 -5.23
CA ILE A 75 6.82 -8.80 -6.23
C ILE A 75 5.93 -9.98 -6.62
N ASP A 76 6.51 -11.14 -6.85
CA ASP A 76 5.78 -12.36 -7.25
C ASP A 76 4.91 -12.91 -6.12
N LEU A 77 5.23 -12.55 -4.87
CA LEU A 77 4.42 -12.83 -3.68
C LEU A 77 3.30 -11.79 -3.45
N GLY A 78 3.07 -10.87 -4.40
CA GLY A 78 2.05 -9.84 -4.33
C GLY A 78 2.42 -8.62 -3.49
N PHE A 79 3.70 -8.43 -3.13
CA PHE A 79 4.12 -7.22 -2.42
C PHE A 79 4.25 -6.03 -3.36
N ARG A 80 3.76 -4.87 -2.90
CA ARG A 80 3.85 -3.58 -3.59
C ARG A 80 4.29 -2.49 -2.64
N LEU A 81 4.92 -1.43 -3.16
CA LEU A 81 5.24 -0.24 -2.36
C LEU A 81 4.07 0.74 -2.44
N MET A 82 3.34 0.92 -1.34
CA MET A 82 2.14 1.79 -1.34
C MET A 82 2.42 3.25 -1.73
N CYS A 83 3.66 3.75 -1.55
CA CYS A 83 4.04 5.08 -2.00
C CYS A 83 4.13 5.22 -3.53
N GLN A 84 4.22 4.11 -4.27
CA GLN A 84 4.33 4.09 -5.73
C GLN A 84 2.97 3.92 -6.43
N LEU A 85 1.89 3.72 -5.66
CA LEU A 85 0.55 3.50 -6.19
C LEU A 85 -0.33 4.73 -6.04
N TRP A 86 -1.23 4.90 -6.99
CA TRP A 86 -2.36 5.82 -6.92
C TRP A 86 -3.63 4.98 -7.13
N VAL A 87 -4.48 4.93 -6.12
CA VAL A 87 -5.58 3.97 -6.02
C VAL A 87 -6.88 4.61 -6.51
N SER A 88 -7.54 3.94 -7.45
CA SER A 88 -8.82 4.34 -8.03
C SER A 88 -9.91 3.26 -7.92
N HIS A 89 -9.60 2.14 -7.26
CA HIS A 89 -10.48 0.99 -7.08
C HIS A 89 -10.29 0.43 -5.67
N ASP A 90 -11.22 -0.39 -5.22
CA ASP A 90 -11.14 -1.02 -3.89
C ASP A 90 -9.86 -1.86 -3.80
N LEU A 91 -9.20 -1.79 -2.65
CA LEU A 91 -7.90 -2.44 -2.45
C LEU A 91 -7.82 -2.99 -1.03
N GLU A 92 -7.46 -4.26 -0.92
CA GLU A 92 -7.22 -4.92 0.36
C GLU A 92 -5.74 -5.26 0.48
N ILE A 93 -5.10 -4.81 1.55
CA ILE A 93 -3.66 -4.96 1.77
C ILE A 93 -3.35 -5.47 3.16
N GLU A 94 -2.23 -6.18 3.27
CA GLU A 94 -1.66 -6.64 4.53
C GLU A 94 -0.30 -6.01 4.77
N GLN A 95 -0.10 -5.45 5.96
CA GLN A 95 1.17 -4.89 6.41
C GLN A 95 1.53 -5.40 7.80
N ASN A 96 1.90 -6.68 7.87
CA ASN A 96 2.47 -7.25 9.07
C ASN A 96 3.95 -6.89 9.20
N ASP A 97 4.43 -6.83 10.44
CA ASP A 97 5.85 -6.75 10.70
C ASP A 97 6.52 -8.02 10.17
N LEU A 98 7.25 -7.86 9.07
CA LEU A 98 8.06 -8.93 8.49
C LEU A 98 9.24 -9.10 9.43
N VAL A 99 9.25 -10.21 10.14
CA VAL A 99 10.38 -10.69 10.94
C VAL A 99 11.60 -10.85 10.03
#